data_AF-A0A9P6M919-F1
#
_entry.id   AF-A0A9P6M919-F1
#
_cell.length_a   1.000
_cell.length_b   1.000
_cell.length_c   1.000
_cell.angle_alpha   90.00
_cell.angle_beta   90.00
_cell.angle_gamma   90.00
#
_symmetry.space_group_name_H-M   'P 1'
#
loop_
_entity.id
_entity.type
_entity.pdbx_description
1 polymer ?
#
loop_
_entity_poly.entity_id
_entity_poly.type
_entity_poly.pdbx_seq_one_letter_code
_entity_poly.pdbx_strand_id
1 'polypeptide(L)'
;EARRVLTELKEQKTTVDFALYRKVLKNQAVVDELEKAFKSFKPTSYDVQAQIKSIESVEAKALERAKSTATKVESELADLQATLKNIETSRPIDELTVDDVLKSRPEIAEKVDALLAKNKWDTKGYNDKFGYITLF
;
A
#
# COMPACT_ATOMS: atom_id res chain seq x y z
N GLU A 1 3.10 -24.80 -11.10
CA GLU A 1 3.66 -24.95 -12.46
C GLU A 1 3.07 -26.08 -13.29
N ALA A 2 3.06 -27.35 -12.82
CA ALA A 2 2.59 -28.49 -13.63
C ALA A 2 1.15 -28.33 -14.20
N ARG A 3 0.24 -27.73 -13.43
CA ARG A 3 -1.12 -27.40 -13.94
C ARG A 3 -1.09 -26.37 -15.07
N ARG A 4 -0.19 -25.37 -15.01
CA ARG A 4 -0.04 -24.35 -16.06
C ARG A 4 0.45 -24.99 -17.36
N VAL A 5 1.49 -25.81 -17.27
CA VAL A 5 2.07 -26.53 -18.43
C VAL A 5 1.05 -27.48 -19.07
N LEU A 6 0.25 -28.18 -18.25
CA LEU A 6 -0.79 -29.07 -18.76
C LEU A 6 -1.93 -28.31 -19.46
N THR A 7 -2.31 -27.14 -18.95
CA THR A 7 -3.31 -26.28 -19.59
C THR A 7 -2.79 -25.73 -20.91
N GLU A 8 -1.56 -25.25 -20.95
CA GLU A 8 -0.90 -24.72 -22.14
C GLU A 8 -0.78 -25.76 -23.26
N LEU A 9 -0.47 -27.02 -22.89
CA LEU A 9 -0.44 -28.13 -23.83
C LEU A 9 -1.84 -28.49 -24.37
N LYS A 10 -2.89 -28.36 -23.54
CA LYS A 10 -4.28 -28.58 -23.96
C LYS A 10 -4.84 -27.46 -24.82
N GLU A 11 -4.31 -26.25 -24.69
CA GLU A 11 -4.71 -25.08 -25.49
C GLU A 11 -4.01 -25.02 -26.86
N GLN A 12 -3.03 -25.89 -27.12
CA GLN A 12 -2.45 -26.00 -28.45
C GLN A 12 -3.54 -26.29 -29.49
N LYS A 13 -3.58 -25.45 -30.53
CA LYS A 13 -4.51 -25.61 -31.65
C LYS A 13 -4.24 -26.94 -32.35
N THR A 14 -5.13 -27.90 -32.17
CA THR A 14 -5.17 -29.12 -32.97
C THR A 14 -5.79 -28.81 -34.32
N THR A 15 -5.01 -28.88 -35.38
CA THR A 15 -5.51 -28.82 -36.76
C THR A 15 -6.15 -30.15 -37.13
N VAL A 16 -7.40 -30.12 -37.60
CA VAL A 16 -8.10 -31.33 -38.08
C VAL A 16 -7.66 -31.63 -39.51
N ASP A 17 -7.08 -32.81 -39.74
CA ASP A 17 -6.69 -33.27 -41.08
C ASP A 17 -7.85 -33.99 -41.79
N PHE A 18 -8.65 -33.22 -42.52
CA PHE A 18 -9.79 -33.74 -43.29
C PHE A 18 -9.39 -34.66 -44.47
N ALA A 19 -8.14 -34.64 -44.93
CA ALA A 19 -7.66 -35.47 -46.03
C ALA A 19 -7.41 -36.92 -45.59
N LEU A 20 -6.89 -37.11 -44.37
CA LEU A 20 -6.76 -38.44 -43.76
C LEU A 20 -8.14 -39.04 -43.48
N TYR A 21 -9.07 -38.25 -42.94
CA TYR A 21 -10.42 -38.73 -42.61
C TYR A 21 -11.25 -39.12 -43.84
N ARG A 22 -11.11 -38.42 -44.97
CA ARG A 22 -11.74 -38.83 -46.25
C ARG A 22 -11.27 -40.20 -46.77
N LYS A 23 -10.03 -40.61 -46.46
CA LYS A 23 -9.46 -41.90 -46.91
C LYS A 23 -9.89 -43.08 -46.04
N VAL A 24 -10.17 -42.85 -44.76
CA VAL A 24 -10.47 -43.90 -43.78
C VAL A 24 -11.97 -44.13 -43.61
N LEU A 25 -12.79 -43.08 -43.71
CA LEU A 25 -14.23 -43.16 -43.53
C LEU A 25 -14.95 -43.53 -44.83
N LYS A 26 -15.82 -44.54 -44.75
CA LYS A 26 -16.69 -44.96 -45.88
C LYS A 26 -17.71 -43.90 -46.29
N ASN A 27 -18.07 -42.97 -45.38
CA ASN A 27 -19.10 -41.97 -45.61
C ASN A 27 -18.48 -40.58 -45.79
N GLN A 28 -18.11 -40.25 -47.03
CA GLN A 28 -17.41 -39.01 -47.38
C GLN A 28 -18.29 -37.75 -47.23
N ALA A 29 -19.61 -37.88 -47.40
CA ALA A 29 -20.55 -36.77 -47.29
C ALA A 29 -20.52 -36.09 -45.91
N VAL A 30 -20.32 -36.88 -44.84
CA VAL A 30 -20.23 -36.37 -43.46
C VAL A 30 -18.94 -35.58 -43.24
N VAL A 31 -17.84 -35.98 -43.89
CA VAL A 31 -16.55 -35.27 -43.79
C VAL A 31 -16.63 -33.90 -44.47
N ASP A 32 -17.30 -33.83 -45.62
CA ASP A 32 -17.50 -32.56 -46.34
C ASP A 32 -18.41 -31.59 -45.58
N GLU A 33 -19.46 -32.09 -44.93
CA GLU A 33 -20.36 -31.27 -44.11
C GLU A 33 -19.67 -30.70 -42.86
N LEU A 34 -18.85 -31.52 -42.19
CA LEU A 34 -18.04 -31.09 -41.05
C LEU A 34 -16.95 -30.09 -41.44
N GLU A 35 -16.29 -30.28 -42.59
CA GLU A 35 -15.31 -29.32 -43.11
C GLU A 35 -15.97 -27.96 -43.41
N LYS A 36 -17.19 -27.98 -43.98
CA LYS A 36 -17.98 -26.77 -44.24
C LYS A 36 -18.39 -26.08 -42.95
N ALA A 37 -18.89 -26.82 -41.96
CA ALA A 37 -19.25 -26.28 -40.65
C ALA A 37 -18.04 -25.67 -39.92
N PHE A 38 -16.89 -26.36 -39.93
CA PHE A 38 -15.66 -25.89 -39.31
C PHE A 38 -15.13 -24.61 -39.97
N LYS A 39 -15.16 -24.52 -41.30
CA LYS A 39 -14.78 -23.30 -42.03
C LYS A 39 -15.75 -22.14 -41.81
N SER A 40 -17.03 -22.43 -41.58
CA SER A 40 -18.05 -21.42 -41.31
C SER A 40 -18.04 -20.90 -39.87
N PHE A 41 -17.42 -21.64 -38.95
CA PHE A 41 -17.29 -21.24 -37.55
C PHE A 41 -16.25 -20.12 -37.41
N LYS A 42 -16.73 -18.89 -37.25
CA LYS A 42 -15.90 -17.76 -36.81
C LYS A 42 -16.01 -17.63 -35.29
N PRO A 43 -14.91 -17.79 -34.54
CA PRO A 43 -14.92 -17.51 -33.11
C PRO A 43 -15.35 -16.06 -32.87
N THR A 44 -16.32 -15.84 -32.01
CA THR A 44 -16.67 -14.49 -31.55
C THR A 44 -15.48 -13.90 -30.82
N SER A 45 -15.01 -12.72 -31.27
CA SER A 45 -13.94 -11.98 -30.62
C SER A 45 -14.39 -11.59 -29.21
N TYR A 46 -13.58 -11.90 -28.19
CA TYR A 46 -13.75 -11.32 -26.87
C TYR A 46 -13.50 -9.81 -26.94
N ASP A 47 -14.42 -9.01 -26.41
CA ASP A 47 -14.23 -7.57 -26.27
C ASP A 47 -13.45 -7.28 -24.98
N VAL A 48 -12.16 -6.99 -25.15
CA VAL A 48 -11.23 -6.70 -24.05
C VAL A 48 -11.32 -5.24 -23.59
N GLN A 49 -12.12 -4.38 -24.26
CA GLN A 49 -12.18 -2.95 -23.93
C GLN A 49 -12.71 -2.70 -22.52
N ALA A 50 -13.64 -3.52 -22.03
CA ALA A 50 -14.17 -3.40 -20.67
C ALA A 50 -13.10 -3.68 -19.61
N GLN A 51 -12.22 -4.67 -19.84
CA GLN A 51 -11.08 -4.93 -18.96
C GLN A 51 -10.04 -3.80 -19.04
N ILE A 52 -9.73 -3.29 -20.24
CA ILE A 52 -8.76 -2.19 -20.42
C ILE A 52 -9.20 -0.95 -19.63
N LYS A 53 -10.48 -0.53 -19.74
CA LYS A 53 -11.02 0.59 -18.96
C LYS A 53 -10.94 0.38 -17.45
N SER A 54 -11.15 -0.86 -17.00
CA SER A 54 -11.04 -1.20 -15.59
C SER A 54 -9.59 -1.07 -15.09
N ILE A 55 -8.63 -1.55 -15.88
CA ILE A 55 -7.18 -1.45 -15.60
C ILE A 55 -6.76 0.02 -15.52
N GLU A 56 -7.16 0.85 -16.49
CA GLU A 56 -6.87 2.30 -16.50
C GLU A 56 -7.38 2.99 -15.24
N SER A 57 -8.58 2.63 -14.75
CA SER A 57 -9.13 3.21 -13.52
C SER A 57 -8.34 2.82 -12.26
N VAL A 58 -7.81 1.60 -12.22
CA VAL A 58 -6.99 1.10 -11.11
C VAL A 58 -5.62 1.75 -11.14
N GLU A 59 -5.03 1.88 -12.33
CA GLU A 59 -3.75 2.55 -12.53
C GLU A 59 -3.81 4.03 -12.11
N ALA A 60 -4.85 4.76 -12.52
CA ALA A 60 -5.04 6.15 -12.11
C ALA A 60 -5.11 6.31 -10.58
N LYS A 61 -5.88 5.45 -9.90
CA LYS A 61 -5.99 5.46 -8.43
C LYS A 61 -4.69 5.03 -7.75
N ALA A 62 -3.96 4.08 -8.33
CA ALA A 62 -2.66 3.66 -7.80
C ALA A 62 -1.63 4.79 -7.91
N LEU A 63 -1.59 5.49 -9.05
CA LEU A 63 -0.72 6.66 -9.25
C LEU A 63 -1.05 7.80 -8.29
N GLU A 64 -2.34 8.09 -8.07
CA GLU A 64 -2.78 9.11 -7.12
C GLU A 64 -2.32 8.77 -5.69
N ARG A 65 -2.55 7.53 -5.24
CA ARG A 65 -2.11 7.06 -3.92
C ARG A 65 -0.60 7.08 -3.77
N ALA A 66 0.14 6.67 -4.80
CA ALA A 66 1.60 6.69 -4.80
C ALA A 66 2.12 8.13 -4.65
N LYS A 67 1.58 9.08 -5.43
CA LYS A 67 1.95 10.50 -5.34
C LYS A 67 1.62 11.08 -3.96
N SER A 68 0.42 10.83 -3.44
CA SER A 68 0.03 11.31 -2.11
C SER A 68 0.93 10.77 -1.00
N THR A 69 1.31 9.49 -1.09
CA THR A 69 2.20 8.85 -0.11
C THR A 69 3.61 9.43 -0.23
N ALA A 70 4.14 9.61 -1.44
CA ALA A 70 5.44 10.21 -1.66
C ALA A 70 5.53 11.62 -1.04
N THR A 71 4.54 12.48 -1.30
CA THR A 71 4.49 13.83 -0.71
C THR A 71 4.42 13.82 0.82
N LYS A 72 3.65 12.90 1.41
CA LYS A 72 3.59 12.76 2.88
C LYS A 72 4.93 12.33 3.46
N VAL A 73 5.58 11.33 2.86
CA VAL A 73 6.89 10.84 3.30
C VAL A 73 7.95 11.93 3.18
N GLU A 74 7.94 12.72 2.11
CA GLU A 74 8.84 13.86 1.94
C GLU A 74 8.64 14.92 3.04
N SER A 75 7.39 15.24 3.39
CA SER A 75 7.07 16.16 4.49
C SER A 75 7.54 15.61 5.83
N GLU A 76 7.23 14.36 6.16
CA GLU A 76 7.63 13.73 7.42
C GLU A 76 9.16 13.66 7.54
N LEU A 77 9.85 13.36 6.44
CA LEU A 77 11.30 13.31 6.42
C LEU A 77 11.93 14.69 6.65
N ALA A 78 11.35 15.75 6.07
CA ALA A 78 11.78 17.12 6.33
C ALA A 78 11.55 17.52 7.81
N ASP A 79 10.40 17.17 8.38
CA ASP A 79 10.07 17.44 9.79
C ASP A 79 11.00 16.68 10.74
N LEU A 80 11.30 15.41 10.45
CA LEU A 80 12.25 14.60 11.22
C LEU A 80 13.67 15.15 11.11
N GLN A 81 14.12 15.59 9.93
CA GLN A 81 15.42 16.24 9.76
C GLN A 81 15.50 17.56 10.54
N ALA A 82 14.44 18.38 10.51
CA ALA A 82 14.38 19.59 11.32
C ALA A 82 14.44 19.27 12.81
N THR A 83 13.72 18.23 13.25
CA THR A 83 13.75 17.74 14.63
C THR A 83 15.15 17.27 15.04
N LEU A 84 15.82 16.50 14.18
CA LEU A 84 17.17 16.02 14.42
C LEU A 84 18.17 17.18 14.54
N LYS A 85 18.11 18.15 13.62
CA LYS A 85 18.93 19.37 13.69
C LYS A 85 18.67 20.18 14.96
N ASN A 86 17.40 20.28 15.38
CA ASN A 86 17.06 20.92 16.63
C ASN A 86 17.69 20.16 17.81
N ILE A 87 17.67 18.82 17.83
CA ILE A 87 18.31 18.03 18.88
C ILE A 87 19.84 18.26 18.90
N GLU A 88 20.50 18.25 17.74
CA GLU A 88 21.96 18.42 17.65
C GLU A 88 22.44 19.83 18.05
N THR A 89 21.64 20.86 17.72
CA THR A 89 21.98 22.26 18.03
C THR A 89 21.40 22.74 19.35
N SER A 90 20.59 21.93 20.02
CA SER A 90 20.01 22.28 21.31
C SER A 90 21.09 22.43 22.37
N ARG A 91 20.88 23.40 23.25
CA ARG A 91 21.76 23.61 24.41
C ARG A 91 21.77 22.34 25.27
N PRO A 92 22.92 21.94 25.84
CA PRO A 92 22.99 20.83 26.78
C PRO A 92 21.97 20.97 27.91
N ILE A 93 21.41 19.85 28.35
CA ILE A 93 20.34 19.80 29.36
C ILE A 93 20.81 20.44 30.68
N ASP A 94 22.10 20.36 30.99
CA ASP A 94 22.71 20.91 32.22
C ASP A 94 22.74 22.44 32.26
N GLU A 95 22.65 23.11 31.10
CA GLU A 95 22.64 24.58 30.97
C GLU A 95 21.24 25.13 30.66
N LEU A 96 20.20 24.29 30.74
CA LEU A 96 18.82 24.67 30.46
C LEU A 96 18.21 25.39 31.66
N THR A 97 17.66 26.59 31.43
CA THR A 97 16.96 27.34 32.49
C THR A 97 15.46 27.08 32.47
N VAL A 98 14.82 27.18 33.64
CA VAL A 98 13.36 27.01 33.77
C VAL A 98 12.61 28.05 32.93
N ASP A 99 13.11 29.29 32.86
CA ASP A 99 12.51 30.36 32.06
C ASP A 99 12.52 30.04 30.56
N ASP A 100 13.58 29.41 30.04
CA ASP A 100 13.66 29.01 28.64
C ASP A 100 12.66 27.89 28.31
N VAL A 101 12.42 26.98 29.25
CA VAL A 101 11.42 25.92 29.13
C VAL A 101 10.01 26.50 29.14
N LEU A 102 9.72 27.43 30.04
CA LEU A 102 8.40 28.08 30.13
C LEU A 102 8.11 28.95 28.90
N LYS A 103 9.11 29.65 28.36
CA LYS A 103 8.99 30.39 27.08
C LYS A 103 8.70 29.47 25.91
N SER A 104 9.36 28.31 25.86
CA SER A 104 9.22 27.36 24.75
C SER A 104 7.95 26.51 24.85
N ARG A 105 7.44 26.26 26.07
CA ARG A 105 6.23 25.48 26.33
C ARG A 105 5.35 26.16 27.39
N PRO A 106 4.55 27.18 26.99
CA PRO A 106 3.69 27.91 27.91
C PRO A 106 2.60 27.03 28.56
N GLU A 107 2.23 25.90 27.94
CA GLU A 107 1.30 24.91 28.51
C GLU A 107 1.76 24.40 29.89
N ILE A 108 3.07 24.41 30.17
CA ILE A 108 3.61 24.02 31.47
C ILE A 108 3.19 25.04 32.54
N ALA A 109 3.25 26.34 32.25
CA ALA A 109 2.81 27.39 33.17
C ALA A 109 1.31 27.26 33.46
N GLU A 110 0.49 27.07 32.41
CA GLU A 110 -0.96 26.89 32.57
C GLU A 110 -1.31 25.67 33.44
N LYS A 111 -0.57 24.55 33.28
CA LYS A 111 -0.77 23.37 34.12
C LYS A 111 -0.36 23.62 35.57
N VAL A 112 0.74 24.33 35.80
CA VAL A 112 1.17 24.71 37.15
C VAL A 112 0.12 25.61 37.80
N ASP A 113 -0.38 26.61 37.09
CA ASP A 113 -1.45 27.50 37.57
C ASP A 113 -2.74 26.72 37.88
N ALA A 114 -3.12 25.76 37.04
CA ALA A 114 -4.28 24.91 37.27
C ALA A 114 -4.11 23.97 38.48
N LEU A 115 -2.89 23.53 38.78
CA LEU A 115 -2.58 22.73 39.96
C LEU A 115 -2.59 23.57 41.23
N LEU A 116 -2.03 24.79 41.18
CA LEU A 116 -2.08 25.77 42.26
C LEU A 116 -3.53 26.16 42.60
N ALA A 117 -4.35 26.44 41.59
CA ALA A 117 -5.77 26.75 41.76
C ALA A 117 -6.55 25.59 42.41
N LYS A 118 -6.12 24.34 42.20
CA LYS A 118 -6.70 23.13 42.80
C LYS A 118 -6.05 22.74 44.13
N ASN A 119 -5.13 23.55 44.64
CA ASN A 119 -4.35 23.31 45.85
C ASN A 119 -3.60 21.96 45.84
N LYS A 120 -3.21 21.50 44.65
CA LYS A 120 -2.49 20.25 44.43
C LYS A 120 -1.00 20.54 44.30
N TRP A 121 -0.27 20.32 45.40
CA TRP A 121 1.18 20.52 45.48
C TRP A 121 1.98 19.27 45.09
N ASP A 122 1.33 18.11 45.06
CA ASP A 122 1.96 16.84 44.68
C ASP A 122 1.87 16.60 43.16
N THR A 123 2.98 16.12 42.60
CA THR A 123 3.09 15.80 41.17
C THR A 123 3.01 14.29 40.98
N LYS A 124 1.89 13.84 40.41
CA LYS A 124 1.61 12.42 40.22
C LYS A 124 2.73 11.73 39.45
N GLY A 125 3.33 10.69 40.05
CA GLY A 125 4.38 9.86 39.43
C GLY A 125 5.79 10.47 39.42
N TYR A 126 5.99 11.64 40.04
CA TYR A 126 7.32 12.23 40.20
C TYR A 126 8.17 11.38 41.15
N ASN A 127 7.60 11.03 42.31
CA ASN A 127 8.32 10.29 43.36
C ASN A 127 8.73 8.87 42.91
N ASP A 128 7.95 8.23 42.03
CA ASP A 128 8.27 6.90 41.50
C ASP A 128 9.52 6.88 40.62
N LYS A 129 9.84 8.01 39.97
CA LYS A 129 10.98 8.14 39.05
C LYS A 129 12.19 8.84 39.65
N PHE A 130 11.96 9.85 40.49
CA PHE A 130 13.01 10.73 41.01
C PHE A 130 13.31 10.54 42.49
N GLY A 131 12.45 9.81 43.22
CA GLY A 131 12.62 9.52 44.64
C GLY A 131 12.33 10.72 45.54
N TYR A 132 12.23 10.44 46.85
CA TYR A 132 12.15 11.48 47.89
C TYR A 132 13.57 11.87 48.31
N ILE A 133 13.88 13.16 48.18
CA ILE A 133 15.12 13.77 48.70
C ILE A 133 14.91 14.43 50.07
N THR A 134 13.77 14.18 50.71
CA THR A 134 13.49 14.70 52.06
C THR A 134 14.30 13.94 53.09
N LEU A 135 14.87 14.66 54.05
CA LEU A 135 15.72 14.11 55.12
C LEU A 135 14.93 13.35 56.21
N PHE A 136 13.60 13.28 56.08
CA PHE A 136 12.65 12.71 57.03
C PHE A 136 11.64 11.83 56.29
#